data_AF-A0A973QUC1-F1
#
_entry.id   AF-A0A973QUC1-F1
#
_cell.length_a   1.000
_cell.length_b   1.000
_cell.length_c   1.000
_cell.angle_alpha   90.00
_cell.angle_beta   90.00
_cell.angle_gamma   90.00
#
_symmetry.space_group_name_H-M   'P 1'
#
loop_
_entity.id
_entity.type
_entity.pdbx_description
1 polymer ?
#
loop_
_entity_poly.entity_id
_entity_poly.type
_entity_poly.pdbx_seq_one_letter_code
_entity_poly.pdbx_strand_id
1 'polypeptide(L)' 'EDHLYHGYAGQSVKLQFRKAGSSTYSTIRTLTTTSTGTAKTTTTASTDGYYRYYFPGTTTTPAAHATGDFVDVR' A
#
# COMPACT_ATOMS: atom_id res chain seq x y z
N GLU A 1 23.57 -13.25 -15.52
CA GLU A 1 22.50 -13.16 -14.51
C GLU A 1 23.03 -13.70 -13.19
N ASP A 2 22.67 -13.12 -12.05
CA ASP A 2 23.17 -13.52 -10.73
C ASP A 2 22.25 -14.50 -9.98
N HIS A 3 21.09 -14.83 -10.56
CA HIS A 3 20.10 -15.79 -10.04
C HIS A 3 19.56 -15.44 -8.63
N LEU A 4 19.74 -14.18 -8.20
CA LEU A 4 19.24 -13.69 -6.93
C LEU A 4 17.87 -13.05 -7.13
N TYR A 5 16.97 -13.27 -6.16
CA TYR A 5 15.71 -12.54 -6.11
C TYR A 5 15.97 -11.10 -5.67
N HIS A 6 16.06 -10.20 -6.65
CA HIS A 6 16.07 -8.76 -6.38
C HIS A 6 14.64 -8.34 -6.07
N GLY A 7 14.37 -8.01 -4.81
CA GLY A 7 13.06 -7.48 -4.43
C GLY A 7 12.74 -6.22 -5.24
N TYR A 8 11.45 -5.96 -5.48
CA TYR A 8 11.02 -4.94 -6.43
C TYR A 8 11.25 -3.51 -5.88
N ALA A 9 12.48 -3.04 -6.02
CA ALA A 9 13.01 -1.85 -5.36
C ALA A 9 12.61 -0.53 -6.03
N GLY A 10 12.60 0.55 -5.22
CA GLY A 10 12.40 1.91 -5.72
C GLY A 10 11.00 2.20 -6.26
N GLN A 11 10.03 1.33 -6.02
CA GLN A 11 8.69 1.42 -6.58
C GLN A 11 7.78 2.30 -5.71
N SER A 12 6.92 3.08 -6.37
CA SER A 12 5.92 3.87 -5.67
C SER A 12 4.75 3.00 -5.22
N VAL A 13 4.47 2.97 -3.92
CA VAL A 13 3.33 2.26 -3.33
C VAL A 13 2.50 3.25 -2.52
N LYS A 14 1.18 3.17 -2.62
CA LYS A 14 0.24 4.07 -1.96
C LYS A 14 -0.42 3.35 -0.78
N LEU A 15 -0.38 3.94 0.41
CA LEU A 15 -1.25 3.55 1.50
C LEU A 15 -2.59 4.27 1.30
N GLN A 16 -3.67 3.50 1.24
CA GLN A 16 -5.02 4.00 1.08
C GLN A 16 -5.87 3.70 2.29
N PHE A 17 -6.82 4.60 2.56
CA PHE A 17 -7.83 4.47 3.60
C PHE A 17 -9.23 4.61 3.01
N ARG A 18 -10.17 3.82 3.54
CA ARG A 18 -11.60 3.92 3.26
C ARG A 18 -12.36 3.88 4.58
N LYS A 19 -13.07 4.96 4.91
CA LYS A 19 -13.93 5.02 6.10
C LYS A 19 -14.98 3.90 6.09
N ALA A 20 -15.30 3.33 7.25
CA ALA A 20 -16.39 2.37 7.39
C ALA A 20 -17.71 2.96 6.85
N GLY A 21 -18.46 2.17 6.08
CA GLY A 21 -19.67 2.63 5.39
C GLY A 21 -19.43 3.36 4.05
N SER A 22 -18.19 3.68 3.70
CA SER A 22 -17.83 4.20 2.37
C SER A 22 -17.34 3.08 1.45
N SER A 23 -17.49 3.27 0.14
CA SER A 23 -16.92 2.42 -0.91
C SER A 23 -15.60 2.97 -1.49
N THR A 24 -15.26 4.23 -1.20
CA THR A 24 -14.16 4.95 -1.84
C THR A 24 -12.88 4.92 -1.02
N TYR A 25 -11.79 4.47 -1.64
CA TYR A 25 -10.44 4.56 -1.07
C TYR A 25 -9.76 5.86 -1.47
N SER A 26 -9.17 6.53 -0.49
CA SER A 26 -8.33 7.72 -0.69
C SER A 26 -6.89 7.41 -0.32
N THR A 27 -5.94 7.95 -1.09
CA THR A 27 -4.52 7.80 -0.77
C THR A 27 -4.18 8.73 0.39
N ILE A 28 -3.72 8.17 1.50
CA ILE A 28 -3.31 8.92 2.69
C ILE A 28 -1.79 9.07 2.79
N ARG A 29 -1.03 8.21 2.09
CA ARG A 29 0.43 8.30 2.03
C ARG A 29 0.97 7.64 0.75
N THR A 30 2.08 8.18 0.25
CA THR A 30 2.89 7.56 -0.80
C THR A 30 4.24 7.13 -0.21
N LEU A 31 4.68 5.94 -0.56
CA LEU A 31 5.90 5.29 -0.08
C LEU A 31 6.74 4.84 -1.27
N THR A 32 8.04 4.71 -1.03
CA THR A 32 8.98 4.10 -1.96
C THR A 32 9.46 2.80 -1.36
N THR A 33 9.45 1.71 -2.13
CA THR A 33 9.96 0.43 -1.65
C THR A 33 11.47 0.47 -1.42
N THR A 34 11.94 -0.25 -0.41
CA THR A 34 13.37 -0.42 -0.10
C THR A 34 14.11 -1.15 -1.22
N SER A 35 15.43 -1.28 -1.10
CA SER A 35 16.26 -2.09 -2.01
C SER A 35 15.84 -3.56 -2.10
N THR A 36 15.06 -4.06 -1.13
CA THR A 36 14.50 -5.42 -1.13
C THR A 36 13.00 -5.45 -1.44
N GLY A 37 12.44 -4.35 -1.95
CA GLY A 37 11.03 -4.30 -2.37
C GLY A 37 10.00 -4.17 -1.25
N THR A 38 10.41 -3.85 -0.02
CA THR A 38 9.49 -3.74 1.12
C THR A 38 8.96 -2.31 1.27
N ALA A 39 7.68 -2.18 1.62
CA ALA A 39 7.06 -0.90 1.99
C ALA A 39 6.50 -1.02 3.41
N LYS A 40 6.88 -0.08 4.29
CA LYS A 40 6.40 -0.01 5.67
C LYS A 40 6.13 1.43 6.05
N THR A 41 5.03 1.64 6.77
CA THR A 41 4.71 2.94 7.34
C THR A 41 3.83 2.79 8.57
N THR A 42 3.74 3.86 9.35
CA THR A 42 2.84 3.98 10.49
C THR A 42 1.94 5.20 10.26
N THR A 43 0.67 5.05 10.58
CA THR A 43 -0.33 6.13 10.56
C THR A 43 -1.22 5.98 11.78
N THR A 44 -1.73 7.08 12.31
CA THR A 44 -2.69 7.08 13.41
C THR A 44 -4.09 7.00 12.82
N ALA A 45 -4.86 5.99 13.21
CA ALA A 45 -6.27 5.90 12.86
C ALA A 45 -7.10 6.79 13.79
N SER A 46 -7.96 7.64 13.22
CA SER A 46 -8.86 8.53 13.98
C SER A 46 -10.34 8.15 13.82
N THR A 47 -10.64 7.13 13.02
CA THR A 47 -11.99 6.69 12.69
C THR A 47 -11.92 5.27 12.15
N ASP A 48 -13.00 4.51 12.35
CA ASP A 48 -13.13 3.16 11.82
C ASP A 48 -13.05 3.12 10.29
N GLY A 49 -12.36 2.12 9.77
CA GLY A 49 -12.26 1.93 8.34
C GLY A 49 -11.24 0.90 7.91
N TYR A 50 -10.96 0.89 6.62
CA TYR A 50 -10.14 -0.10 5.95
C TYR A 50 -8.87 0.55 5.42
N TYR A 51 -7.73 -0.05 5.72
CA TYR A 51 -6.43 0.32 5.18
C TYR A 51 -5.99 -0.71 4.14
N ARG A 52 -5.37 -0.25 3.05
CA ARG A 52 -4.73 -1.15 2.08
C ARG A 52 -3.53 -0.52 1.42
N TYR A 53 -2.59 -1.35 0.99
CA TYR A 53 -1.58 -0.94 0.03
C TYR A 53 -2.11 -1.05 -1.40
N TYR A 54 -1.73 -0.09 -2.24
CA TYR A 54 -2.00 -0.05 -3.66
C TYR A 54 -0.70 0.22 -4.41
N PHE A 55 -0.32 -0.70 -5.28
CA PHE A 55 0.74 -0.51 -6.25
C PHE A 55 0.11 -0.07 -7.58
N PRO A 56 0.41 1.14 -8.09
CA PRO A 56 -0.19 1.67 -9.30
C PRO A 56 0.27 1.00 -10.60
N GLY A 57 1.22 0.05 -10.53
CA GLY A 57 1.81 -0.55 -11.70
C GLY A 57 2.98 0.28 -12.25
N THR A 58 3.71 -0.33 -13.18
CA THR A 58 4.68 0.31 -14.07
C THR A 58 4.31 -0.02 -15.51
N THR A 59 5.14 0.41 -16.47
CA THR A 59 4.97 0.05 -17.88
C THR A 59 5.09 -1.46 -18.13
N THR A 60 5.78 -2.20 -17.26
CA THR A 60 6.03 -3.64 -17.41
C THR A 60 5.36 -4.51 -16.36
N THR A 61 4.85 -3.91 -15.27
CA THR A 61 4.21 -4.64 -14.17
C THR A 61 2.81 -4.08 -13.92
N PRO A 62 1.75 -4.89 -13.94
CA PRO A 62 0.39 -4.42 -13.73
C PRO A 62 0.18 -3.87 -12.32
N ALA A 63 -0.83 -3.02 -12.16
CA ALA A 63 -1.27 -2.52 -10.87
C ALA A 63 -1.84 -3.64 -10.00
N ALA A 64 -1.67 -3.50 -8.68
CA ALA A 64 -2.17 -4.48 -7.70
C ALA A 64 -2.69 -3.79 -6.44
N HIS A 65 -3.79 -4.30 -5.90
CA HIS A 65 -4.39 -3.84 -4.65
C HIS A 65 -4.34 -4.96 -3.62
N ALA A 66 -3.91 -4.63 -2.40
CA ALA A 66 -4.09 -5.53 -1.26
C ALA A 66 -5.57 -5.56 -0.85
N THR A 67 -5.95 -6.66 -0.19
CA THR A 67 -7.21 -6.72 0.57
C THR A 67 -7.21 -5.63 1.64
N GLY A 68 -8.37 -5.02 1.88
CA GLY A 68 -8.52 -4.02 2.93
C GLY A 68 -8.48 -4.67 4.31
N ASP A 69 -7.68 -4.10 5.21
CA ASP A 69 -7.58 -4.48 6.61
C ASP A 69 -8.40 -3.52 7.47
N PHE A 70 -9.31 -4.04 8.30
CA PHE A 70 -10.24 -3.22 9.07
C PHE A 70 -9.64 -2.84 10.42
N VAL A 71 -9.70 -1.55 10.75
CA VAL A 71 -9.27 -0.98 12.03
C VAL A 71 -10.48 -0.37 12.72
N ASP A 72 -10.72 -0.82 13.96
CA ASP A 72 -11.72 -0.33 14.91
C ASP A 72 -11.05 0.66 15.88
N VAL A 73 -11.50 1.90 15.92
CA VAL A 73 -10.92 2.98 16.74
C VAL A 73 -11.82 3.20 17.97
N ARG A 74 -11.22 3.24 19.16
CA ARG A 74 -11.92 3.33 20.45
C ARG A 74 -11.42 4.48 21.31
#